data_AF-A0A1A5ZV56-F1
#
_entry.id   AF-A0A1A5ZV56-F1
#
_cell.length_a   1.000
_cell.length_b   1.000
_cell.length_c   1.000
_cell.angle_alpha   90.00
_cell.angle_beta   90.00
_cell.angle_gamma   90.00
#
_symmetry.space_group_name_H-M   'P 1'
#
loop_
_entity.id
_entity.type
_entity.pdbx_description
1 polymer ?
#
loop_
_entity_poly.entity_id
_entity_poly.type
_entity_poly.pdbx_seq_one_letter_code
_entity_poly.pdbx_strand_id
1 'polypeptide(L)'
;MSIRSSMLRPASSLTRTNLAIRGISTSSPKRASHDDSHHGHGEGAEDAYTTESFFNPFWRNTLILTTISVLVYPYLPSTSTNTTSPSLDPETFSKSTKDSSLPAVTRLLASITPKAEVWTQRNDKHLELSKEAAETKLLFQEAERPKVLRMRYPSAFEQASPHNIAVGSQTDLSDLKVQL
;
A
#
# COMPACT_ATOMS: atom_id res chain seq x y z
N MET A 1 -3.36 9.58 -72.49
CA MET A 1 -2.28 9.00 -71.67
C MET A 1 -2.31 9.69 -70.31
N SER A 2 -3.19 9.26 -69.39
CA SER A 2 -2.88 8.52 -68.16
C SER A 2 -1.82 9.19 -67.25
N ILE A 3 -2.28 10.11 -66.40
CA ILE A 3 -1.52 10.62 -65.25
C ILE A 3 -1.93 9.75 -64.06
N ARG A 4 -1.05 8.85 -63.63
CA ARG A 4 -1.26 8.02 -62.43
C ARG A 4 -0.98 8.86 -61.19
N SER A 5 -2.02 9.25 -60.47
CA SER A 5 -1.93 9.77 -59.12
C SER A 5 -1.48 8.66 -58.16
N SER A 6 -0.23 8.72 -57.70
CA SER A 6 0.28 7.85 -56.64
C SER A 6 -0.17 8.36 -55.27
N MET A 7 -1.19 7.73 -54.69
CA MET A 7 -1.55 7.92 -53.28
C MET A 7 -0.44 7.32 -52.39
N LEU A 8 0.36 8.17 -51.77
CA LEU A 8 1.27 7.79 -50.68
C LEU A 8 0.44 7.67 -49.39
N ARG A 9 0.19 6.42 -48.98
CA ARG A 9 -0.44 6.08 -47.70
C ARG A 9 0.59 6.25 -46.58
N PRO A 10 0.36 7.07 -45.54
CA PRO A 10 1.26 7.09 -44.40
C PRO A 10 1.06 5.79 -43.60
N ALA A 11 2.06 4.92 -43.61
CA ALA A 11 2.13 3.80 -42.68
C ALA A 11 2.56 4.34 -41.31
N SER A 12 1.60 4.71 -40.46
CA SER A 12 1.85 4.93 -39.05
C SER A 12 2.15 3.57 -38.40
N SER A 13 3.43 3.24 -38.30
CA SER A 13 3.88 2.15 -37.44
C SER A 13 3.67 2.58 -35.99
N LEU A 14 2.58 2.11 -35.39
CA LEU A 14 2.38 2.16 -33.94
C LEU A 14 3.36 1.16 -33.32
N THR A 15 4.55 1.64 -32.96
CA THR A 15 5.44 0.91 -32.04
C THR A 15 4.74 0.81 -30.69
N ARG A 16 4.05 -0.31 -30.48
CA ARG A 16 3.48 -0.68 -29.19
C ARG A 16 4.65 -1.01 -28.25
N THR A 17 5.09 -0.03 -27.48
CA THR A 17 6.00 -0.29 -26.36
C THR A 17 5.24 -1.14 -25.34
N ASN A 18 5.50 -2.45 -25.34
CA ASN A 18 5.13 -3.31 -24.24
C ASN A 18 5.95 -2.88 -23.03
N LEU A 19 5.46 -1.89 -22.28
CA LEU A 19 5.90 -1.63 -20.93
C LEU A 19 5.53 -2.88 -20.13
N ALA A 20 6.53 -3.72 -19.85
CA ALA A 20 6.42 -4.80 -18.89
C ALA A 20 6.19 -4.17 -17.52
N ILE A 21 4.92 -3.97 -17.18
CA ILE A 21 4.48 -3.72 -15.81
C ILE A 21 4.95 -4.94 -15.02
N ARG A 22 5.99 -4.76 -14.21
CA ARG A 22 6.35 -5.73 -13.16
C ARG A 22 5.20 -5.72 -12.16
N GLY A 23 4.21 -6.58 -12.40
CA GLY A 23 3.23 -6.93 -11.40
C GLY A 23 3.98 -7.50 -10.21
N ILE A 24 3.74 -6.95 -9.03
CA ILE A 24 4.13 -7.56 -7.77
C ILE A 24 3.27 -8.83 -7.67
N SER A 25 3.77 -9.92 -8.24
CA SER A 25 3.17 -11.23 -8.12
C SER A 25 3.51 -11.74 -6.73
N THR A 26 2.65 -11.37 -5.78
CA THR A 26 2.61 -11.93 -4.45
C THR A 26 2.35 -13.43 -4.53
N SER A 27 3.00 -14.18 -3.64
CA SER A 27 2.85 -15.61 -3.34
C SER A 27 3.12 -16.60 -4.47
N SER A 28 4.24 -17.31 -4.33
CA SER A 28 4.46 -18.62 -4.94
C SER A 28 3.38 -19.59 -4.43
N PRO A 29 2.57 -20.24 -5.29
CA PRO A 29 1.65 -21.26 -4.84
C PRO A 29 2.46 -22.48 -4.40
N LYS A 30 2.48 -22.74 -3.09
CA LYS A 30 2.92 -24.04 -2.58
C LYS A 30 1.96 -25.09 -3.14
N ARG A 31 2.47 -25.90 -4.07
CA ARG A 31 1.79 -27.07 -4.61
C ARG A 31 1.63 -28.06 -3.45
N ALA A 32 0.44 -28.13 -2.88
CA ALA A 32 0.06 -29.26 -2.05
C ALA A 32 -0.03 -30.48 -2.99
N SER A 33 0.90 -31.42 -2.84
CA SER A 33 0.77 -32.75 -3.40
C SER A 33 -0.41 -33.42 -2.73
N HIS A 34 -1.54 -33.52 -3.43
CA HIS A 34 -2.60 -34.45 -3.06
C HIS A 34 -2.11 -35.84 -3.42
N ASP A 35 -1.85 -36.66 -2.41
CA ASP A 35 -1.72 -38.11 -2.56
C ASP A 35 -3.13 -38.70 -2.49
N ASP A 36 -3.51 -39.42 -3.54
CA ASP A 36 -4.83 -39.98 -3.74
C ASP A 36 -4.83 -41.39 -3.13
N SER A 37 -5.13 -41.49 -1.83
CA SER A 37 -5.24 -42.78 -1.14
C SER A 37 -6.70 -43.11 -0.86
N HIS A 38 -7.28 -43.92 -1.75
CA HIS A 38 -8.58 -44.56 -1.61
C HIS A 38 -8.70 -45.37 -0.30
N HIS A 39 -9.66 -45.05 0.56
CA HIS A 39 -10.20 -46.02 1.53
C HIS A 39 -11.72 -45.87 1.65
N GLY A 40 -12.39 -47.01 1.44
CA GLY A 40 -13.83 -47.16 1.49
C GLY A 40 -14.38 -47.20 2.91
N HIS A 41 -15.69 -46.96 2.95
CA HIS A 41 -16.68 -47.13 4.00
C HIS A 41 -16.25 -47.82 5.30
N GLY A 42 -16.42 -47.09 6.40
CA GLY A 42 -16.60 -47.63 7.75
C GLY A 42 -17.26 -46.56 8.61
N GLU A 43 -18.53 -46.80 8.99
CA GLU A 43 -19.23 -46.02 10.01
C GLU A 43 -18.48 -46.13 11.33
N GLY A 44 -18.21 -44.99 11.97
CA GLY A 44 -17.58 -44.92 13.28
C GLY A 44 -17.42 -43.46 13.67
N ALA A 45 -18.16 -43.04 14.68
CA ALA A 45 -18.07 -41.72 15.28
C ALA A 45 -16.70 -41.57 15.95
N GLU A 46 -15.81 -40.77 15.37
CA GLU A 46 -14.52 -40.43 15.99
C GLU A 46 -14.28 -38.95 15.67
N ASP A 47 -14.47 -38.08 16.66
CA ASP A 47 -14.05 -36.69 16.57
C ASP A 47 -12.58 -36.63 16.12
N ALA A 48 -12.35 -36.09 14.91
CA ALA A 48 -11.02 -35.95 14.32
C ALA A 48 -10.24 -34.83 15.05
N TYR A 49 -9.95 -35.04 16.33
CA TYR A 49 -9.01 -34.24 17.10
C TYR A 49 -7.63 -34.47 16.48
N THR A 50 -7.13 -33.50 15.71
CA THR A 50 -5.70 -33.42 15.41
C THR A 50 -4.97 -33.35 16.73
N THR A 51 -4.23 -34.40 17.07
CA THR A 51 -3.42 -34.47 18.28
C THR A 51 -2.25 -33.50 18.13
N GLU A 52 -2.48 -32.23 18.49
CA GLU A 52 -1.46 -31.18 18.48
C GLU A 52 -0.44 -31.44 19.60
N SER A 53 0.53 -32.30 19.29
CA SER A 53 1.64 -32.63 20.18
C SER A 53 2.76 -31.60 20.04
N PHE A 54 3.35 -31.19 21.16
CA PHE A 54 4.53 -30.32 21.21
C PHE A 54 5.78 -30.93 20.55
N PHE A 55 5.72 -32.18 20.09
CA PHE A 55 6.79 -32.85 19.34
C PHE A 55 6.56 -32.88 17.83
N ASN A 56 5.50 -32.24 17.32
CA ASN A 56 5.33 -32.00 15.88
C ASN A 56 6.55 -31.20 15.36
N PRO A 57 7.09 -31.49 14.16
CA PRO A 57 8.19 -30.75 13.55
C PRO A 57 8.18 -29.22 13.73
N PHE A 58 7.00 -28.58 13.72
CA PHE A 58 6.87 -27.16 14.02
C PHE A 58 7.31 -26.82 15.46
N TRP A 59 6.69 -27.43 16.47
CA TRP A 59 6.98 -27.17 17.89
C TRP A 59 8.36 -27.66 18.34
N ARG A 60 8.84 -28.78 17.78
CA ARG A 60 10.21 -29.24 18.01
C ARG A 60 11.22 -28.20 17.52
N ASN A 61 11.04 -27.67 16.31
CA ASN A 61 11.97 -26.69 15.75
C ASN A 61 11.91 -25.35 16.50
N THR A 62 10.74 -24.92 16.97
CA THR A 62 10.64 -23.69 17.80
C THR A 62 11.32 -23.87 19.15
N LEU A 63 11.13 -25.01 19.83
CA LEU A 63 11.83 -25.31 21.10
C LEU A 63 13.35 -25.41 20.91
N ILE A 64 13.82 -25.97 19.80
CA ILE A 64 15.26 -26.02 19.49
C ILE A 64 15.79 -24.59 19.26
N LEU A 65 15.10 -23.75 18.51
CA LEU A 65 15.55 -22.37 18.27
C LEU A 65 15.55 -21.52 19.54
N THR A 66 14.55 -21.68 20.42
CA THR A 66 14.51 -20.95 21.70
C THR A 66 15.62 -21.39 22.64
N THR A 67 15.87 -22.70 22.76
CA THR A 67 16.95 -23.23 23.59
C THR A 67 18.34 -22.81 23.08
N ILE A 68 18.56 -22.87 21.76
CA ILE A 68 19.79 -22.35 21.14
C ILE A 68 19.94 -20.85 21.40
N SER A 69 18.87 -20.05 21.26
CA SER A 69 18.90 -18.61 21.51
C SER A 69 19.34 -18.29 22.95
N VAL A 70 18.79 -18.98 23.95
CA VAL A 70 19.17 -18.79 25.36
C VAL A 70 20.63 -19.20 25.61
N LEU A 71 21.09 -20.30 25.02
CA LEU A 71 22.48 -20.76 25.18
C LEU A 71 23.48 -19.82 24.49
N VAL A 72 23.11 -19.20 23.37
CA VAL A 72 23.95 -18.26 22.64
C VAL A 72 23.93 -16.86 23.28
N TYR A 73 22.84 -16.46 23.96
CA TYR A 73 22.69 -15.16 24.64
C TYR A 73 23.94 -14.67 25.41
N PRO A 74 24.57 -15.47 26.30
CA PRO A 74 25.76 -15.01 27.05
C PRO A 74 27.01 -14.81 26.18
N TYR A 75 27.05 -15.35 24.96
CA TYR A 75 28.18 -15.22 24.02
C TYR A 75 28.00 -14.08 23.02
N LEU A 76 26.85 -13.39 23.02
CA LEU A 76 26.66 -12.23 22.15
C LEU A 76 27.47 -11.03 22.67
N PRO A 77 28.05 -10.21 21.78
CA PRO A 77 28.71 -8.97 22.15
C PRO A 77 27.77 -8.06 22.95
N SER A 78 28.27 -7.48 24.04
CA SER A 78 27.52 -6.49 24.83
C SER A 78 27.07 -5.32 23.95
N THR A 79 25.85 -4.84 24.19
CA THR A 79 25.31 -3.70 23.46
C THR A 79 26.11 -2.45 23.81
N SER A 80 26.60 -1.73 22.80
CA SER A 80 27.25 -0.44 23.05
C SER A 80 26.21 0.57 23.54
N THR A 81 26.47 1.23 24.66
CA THR A 81 25.62 2.31 25.20
C THR A 81 25.62 3.56 24.32
N ASN A 82 26.59 3.68 23.40
CA ASN A 82 26.67 4.78 22.44
C ASN A 82 25.73 4.53 21.27
N THR A 83 24.79 5.44 21.05
CA THR A 83 23.86 5.41 19.92
C THR A 83 24.58 5.79 18.63
N THR A 84 24.82 4.80 17.76
CA THR A 84 25.44 5.05 16.44
C THR A 84 24.34 5.32 15.43
N SER A 85 23.93 6.59 15.31
CA SER A 85 22.86 7.01 14.39
C SER A 85 23.33 8.18 13.53
N PRO A 86 23.09 8.14 12.19
CA PRO A 86 23.48 9.24 11.31
C PRO A 86 22.86 10.58 11.72
N SER A 87 21.64 10.58 12.25
CA SER A 87 20.88 11.80 12.58
C SER A 87 21.18 12.41 13.95
N LEU A 88 21.62 11.59 14.92
CA LEU A 88 21.84 12.06 16.29
C LEU A 88 23.28 12.53 16.49
N ASP A 89 24.25 11.72 16.06
CA ASP A 89 25.68 11.99 16.21
C ASP A 89 26.43 11.67 14.88
N PRO A 90 26.52 12.62 13.93
CA PRO A 90 27.09 12.36 12.60
C PRO A 90 28.59 12.03 12.66
N GLU A 91 29.32 12.63 13.61
CA GLU A 91 30.76 12.44 13.77
C GLU A 91 31.11 11.03 14.27
N THR A 92 30.37 10.50 15.25
CA THR A 92 30.58 9.14 15.77
C THR A 92 30.17 8.09 14.73
N PHE A 93 29.10 8.35 13.98
CA PHE A 93 28.67 7.53 12.85
C PHE A 93 29.73 7.44 11.76
N SER A 94 30.37 8.55 11.40
CA SER A 94 31.44 8.55 10.38
C SER A 94 32.66 7.73 10.80
N LYS A 95 33.00 7.72 12.10
CA LYS A 95 34.11 6.94 12.67
C LYS A 95 33.79 5.45 12.67
N SER A 96 32.54 5.08 12.99
CA SER A 96 32.08 3.69 13.04
C SER A 96 32.29 2.90 11.73
N THR A 97 32.30 3.58 10.58
CA THR A 97 32.54 2.94 9.28
C THR A 97 33.99 2.44 9.15
N LYS A 98 34.93 3.13 9.80
CA LYS A 98 36.37 2.84 9.75
C LYS A 98 36.87 2.05 10.96
N ASP A 99 36.09 1.99 12.04
CA ASP A 99 36.48 1.33 13.27
C ASP A 99 36.47 -0.20 13.11
N SER A 100 37.65 -0.81 13.19
CA SER A 100 37.81 -2.27 13.06
C SER A 100 37.37 -3.04 14.32
N SER A 101 37.17 -2.34 15.44
CA SER A 101 36.74 -2.89 16.74
C SER A 101 35.25 -3.19 16.80
N LEU A 102 34.44 -2.65 15.88
CA LEU A 102 33.01 -2.89 15.82
C LEU A 102 32.68 -4.22 15.13
N PRO A 103 31.59 -4.91 15.54
CA PRO A 103 31.10 -6.11 14.87
C PRO A 103 30.90 -5.90 13.37
N ALA A 104 31.17 -6.93 12.57
CA ALA A 104 31.13 -6.85 11.10
C ALA A 104 29.75 -6.41 10.57
N VAL A 105 28.67 -6.85 11.21
CA VAL A 105 27.29 -6.46 10.86
C VAL A 105 27.08 -4.95 11.04
N THR A 106 27.51 -4.40 12.18
CA THR A 106 27.40 -2.95 12.45
C THR A 106 28.18 -2.13 11.41
N ARG A 107 29.38 -2.59 11.04
CA ARG A 107 30.19 -1.94 10.00
C ARG A 107 29.54 -1.99 8.62
N LEU A 108 28.96 -3.14 8.27
CA LEU A 108 28.22 -3.32 7.02
C LEU A 108 27.01 -2.38 6.98
N LEU A 109 26.25 -2.29 8.08
CA LEU A 109 25.12 -1.38 8.19
C LEU A 109 25.57 0.09 8.07
N ALA A 110 26.68 0.46 8.73
CA ALA A 110 27.22 1.80 8.64
C ALA A 110 27.65 2.17 7.21
N SER A 111 28.20 1.22 6.44
CA SER A 111 28.67 1.48 5.07
C SER A 111 27.54 1.65 4.05
N ILE A 112 26.41 0.96 4.23
CA ILE A 112 25.24 1.09 3.33
C ILE A 112 24.31 2.25 3.71
N THR A 113 24.37 2.70 4.95
CA THR A 113 23.45 3.71 5.46
C THR A 113 23.86 5.10 4.96
N PRO A 114 22.92 5.88 4.38
CA PRO A 114 23.24 7.21 3.89
C PRO A 114 23.48 8.20 5.04
N LYS A 115 24.26 9.25 4.74
CA LYS A 115 24.58 10.34 5.68
C LYS A 115 23.31 11.06 6.17
N ALA A 116 23.43 11.71 7.32
CA ALA A 116 22.37 12.49 7.98
C ALA A 116 21.66 13.48 7.03
N GLU A 117 22.44 14.22 6.26
CA GLU A 117 21.95 15.25 5.33
C GLU A 117 21.01 14.69 4.26
N VAL A 118 21.25 13.46 3.81
CA VAL A 118 20.38 12.84 2.80
C VAL A 118 19.01 12.49 3.42
N TRP A 119 18.97 12.19 4.72
CA TRP A 119 17.71 11.96 5.43
C TRP A 119 16.92 13.25 5.62
N THR A 120 17.59 14.36 5.97
CA THR A 120 16.92 15.66 6.09
C THR A 120 16.34 16.09 4.74
N GLN A 121 17.13 16.02 3.66
CA GLN A 121 16.66 16.34 2.31
C GLN A 121 15.46 15.47 1.87
N ARG A 122 15.45 14.18 2.21
CA ARG A 122 14.30 13.31 1.93
C ARG A 122 13.08 13.70 2.73
N ASN A 123 13.24 14.01 4.02
CA ASN A 123 12.14 14.42 4.88
C ASN A 123 11.52 15.74 4.39
N ASP A 124 12.37 16.70 4.00
CA ASP A 124 11.94 17.98 3.45
C ASP A 124 11.15 17.77 2.15
N LYS A 125 11.65 16.90 1.26
CA LYS A 125 10.92 16.54 0.03
C LYS A 125 9.59 15.86 0.32
N HIS A 126 9.52 14.99 1.32
CA HIS A 126 8.25 14.36 1.72
C HIS A 126 7.26 15.37 2.30
N LEU A 127 7.74 16.34 3.08
CA LEU A 127 6.94 17.45 3.60
C LEU A 127 6.38 18.28 2.45
N GLU A 128 7.21 18.63 1.46
CA GLU A 128 6.81 19.38 0.27
C GLU A 128 5.73 18.65 -0.54
N LEU A 129 5.94 17.37 -0.85
CA LEU A 129 4.95 16.56 -1.58
C LEU A 129 3.64 16.41 -0.81
N SER A 130 3.71 16.31 0.53
CA SER A 130 2.51 16.24 1.37
C SER A 130 1.73 17.56 1.35
N LYS A 131 2.43 18.69 1.32
CA LYS A 131 1.84 20.02 1.18
C LYS A 131 1.17 20.19 -0.18
N GLU A 132 1.85 19.83 -1.26
CA GLU A 132 1.29 19.88 -2.63
C GLU A 132 0.03 19.00 -2.76
N ALA A 133 0.06 17.80 -2.20
CA ALA A 133 -1.09 16.91 -2.18
C ALA A 133 -2.26 17.50 -1.38
N ALA A 134 -1.99 18.19 -0.27
CA ALA A 134 -3.01 18.87 0.53
C ALA A 134 -3.63 20.07 -0.23
N GLU A 135 -2.80 20.89 -0.89
CA GLU A 135 -3.27 22.01 -1.72
C GLU A 135 -4.13 21.53 -2.88
N THR A 136 -3.70 20.46 -3.55
CA THR A 136 -4.46 19.81 -4.62
C THR A 136 -5.81 19.30 -4.09
N LYS A 137 -5.82 18.69 -2.90
CA LYS A 137 -7.05 18.22 -2.28
C LYS A 137 -7.99 19.39 -1.94
N LEU A 138 -7.48 20.50 -1.42
CA LEU A 138 -8.30 21.69 -1.15
C LEU A 138 -8.94 22.24 -2.43
N LEU A 139 -8.16 22.36 -3.50
CA LEU A 139 -8.65 22.85 -4.80
C LEU A 139 -9.84 22.03 -5.32
N PHE A 140 -9.79 20.71 -5.19
CA PHE A 140 -10.88 19.84 -5.66
C PHE A 140 -12.00 19.64 -4.63
N GLN A 141 -11.72 19.79 -3.34
CA GLN A 141 -12.73 19.63 -2.29
C GLN A 141 -13.62 20.86 -2.15
N GLU A 142 -13.10 22.07 -2.40
CA GLU A 142 -13.92 23.29 -2.46
C GLU A 142 -14.89 23.30 -3.66
N ALA A 143 -14.55 22.59 -4.73
CA ALA A 143 -15.45 22.36 -5.86
C ALA A 143 -16.49 21.27 -5.54
N GLU A 144 -17.42 21.55 -4.61
CA GLU A 144 -18.55 20.65 -4.36
C GLU A 144 -19.46 20.61 -5.60
N ARG A 145 -19.80 19.40 -6.06
CA ARG A 145 -20.81 19.24 -7.10
C ARG A 145 -22.15 19.72 -6.54
N PRO A 146 -22.97 20.46 -7.31
CA PRO A 146 -24.29 20.85 -6.83
C PRO A 146 -25.07 19.61 -6.39
N LYS A 147 -25.70 19.70 -5.22
CA LYS A 147 -26.43 18.58 -4.60
C LYS A 147 -27.59 18.15 -5.50
N VAL A 148 -27.42 17.04 -6.23
CA VAL A 148 -28.49 16.47 -7.06
C VAL A 148 -29.41 15.65 -6.18
N LEU A 149 -30.58 16.20 -5.87
CA LEU A 149 -31.65 15.49 -5.18
C LEU A 149 -32.47 14.69 -6.21
N ARG A 150 -32.50 13.36 -6.06
CA ARG A 150 -33.35 12.49 -6.88
C ARG A 150 -34.77 12.48 -6.32
N MET A 151 -35.66 13.21 -6.97
CA MET A 151 -37.09 13.21 -6.65
C MET A 151 -37.88 12.41 -7.68
N ARG A 152 -38.80 11.57 -7.21
CA ARG A 152 -39.71 10.80 -8.09
C ARG A 152 -40.73 11.70 -8.79
N TYR A 153 -41.14 12.78 -8.14
CA TYR A 153 -42.16 13.70 -8.61
C TYR A 153 -41.64 15.15 -8.57
N PRO A 154 -40.95 15.62 -9.62
CA PRO A 154 -40.45 17.00 -9.68
C PRO A 154 -41.58 18.04 -9.79
N SER A 155 -42.78 17.63 -10.22
CA SER A 155 -43.96 18.50 -10.29
C SER A 155 -44.52 18.93 -8.93
N ALA A 156 -44.04 18.37 -7.82
CA ALA A 156 -44.48 18.73 -6.47
C ALA A 156 -44.15 20.18 -6.10
N PHE A 157 -43.14 20.78 -6.74
CA PHE A 157 -42.76 22.18 -6.52
C PHE A 157 -43.80 23.18 -7.04
N GLU A 158 -44.59 22.79 -8.04
CA GLU A 158 -45.60 23.64 -8.70
C GLU A 158 -47.01 23.44 -8.15
N GLN A 159 -47.21 22.51 -7.20
CA GLN A 159 -48.54 22.14 -6.70
C GLN A 159 -49.16 23.15 -5.73
N ALA A 160 -48.41 24.17 -5.32
CA ALA A 160 -48.91 25.16 -4.38
C ALA A 160 -49.84 26.18 -5.05
N SER A 161 -50.95 26.51 -4.39
CA SER A 161 -51.89 27.52 -4.86
C SER A 161 -51.29 28.93 -4.75
N PRO A 162 -51.30 29.77 -5.79
CA PRO A 162 -50.71 31.11 -5.75
C PRO A 162 -51.31 32.05 -4.67
N HIS A 163 -52.49 31.74 -4.16
CA HIS A 163 -53.27 32.66 -3.32
C HIS A 163 -53.43 32.22 -1.86
N ASN A 164 -52.89 31.04 -1.48
CA ASN A 164 -53.05 30.51 -0.12
C ASN A 164 -51.73 29.90 0.39
N ILE A 165 -50.70 30.74 0.44
CA ILE A 165 -49.35 30.36 0.85
C ILE A 165 -49.02 31.15 2.13
N ALA A 166 -48.74 30.44 3.22
CA ALA A 166 -48.27 31.07 4.44
C ALA A 166 -46.88 31.69 4.20
N VAL A 167 -46.63 32.87 4.76
CA VAL A 167 -45.33 33.54 4.64
C VAL A 167 -44.21 32.63 5.18
N GLY A 168 -43.14 32.46 4.40
CA GLY A 168 -42.00 31.60 4.75
C GLY A 168 -42.22 30.10 4.57
N SER A 169 -43.38 29.65 4.07
CA SER A 169 -43.64 28.22 3.82
C SER A 169 -43.03 27.69 2.52
N GLN A 170 -42.76 28.58 1.55
CA GLN A 170 -42.11 28.25 0.29
C GLN A 170 -40.65 28.69 0.27
N THR A 171 -39.84 27.87 -0.41
CA THR A 171 -38.43 28.18 -0.72
C THR A 171 -38.37 28.88 -2.08
N ASP A 172 -37.42 29.78 -2.29
CA ASP A 172 -37.17 30.35 -3.62
C ASP A 172 -36.64 29.26 -4.55
N LEU A 173 -37.28 29.10 -5.71
CA LEU A 173 -36.98 28.09 -6.73
C LEU A 173 -36.43 28.70 -8.02
N SER A 174 -36.08 29.98 -8.03
CA SER A 174 -35.62 30.72 -9.21
C SER A 174 -34.40 30.09 -9.91
N ASP A 175 -33.54 29.37 -9.17
CA ASP A 175 -32.34 28.70 -9.69
C ASP A 175 -32.52 27.17 -9.87
N LEU A 176 -33.74 26.65 -9.76
CA LEU A 176 -34.00 25.21 -9.88
C LEU A 176 -33.94 24.75 -11.35
N LYS A 177 -32.97 23.91 -11.69
CA LYS A 177 -32.84 23.27 -13.01
C LYS A 177 -33.27 21.80 -12.99
N VAL A 178 -34.40 21.49 -13.60
CA VAL A 178 -34.85 20.10 -13.80
C VAL A 178 -34.18 19.52 -15.05
N GLN A 179 -33.46 18.40 -14.89
CA GLN A 179 -32.97 17.60 -16.01
C GLN A 179 -33.86 16.36 -16.17
N LEU A 180 -34.44 16.20 -17.36
CA LEU A 180 -35.24 15.03 -17.79
C LEU A 180 -34.37 14.03 -18.56
#